data_AF-A0A9Q9AMC9-F1
#
_entry.id   AF-A0A9Q9AMC9-F1
#
_cell.length_a   1.000
_cell.length_b   1.000
_cell.length_c   1.000
_cell.angle_alpha   90.00
_cell.angle_beta   90.00
_cell.angle_gamma   90.00
#
_symmetry.space_group_name_H-M   'P 1'
#
loop_
_entity.id
_entity.type
_entity.pdbx_description
1 polymer ?
#
loop_
_entity_poly.entity_id
_entity_poly.type
_entity_poly.pdbx_seq_one_letter_code
_entity_poly.pdbx_strand_id
1 'polypeptide(L)' 'MSSTASTTFALLRIGSVTHSINSDQRRVPVTATRSGTRWTIRLPNDSGILIPGSYYLFALNGNGTPSIARTIRIKL' A
#
# COMPACT_ATOMS: atom_id res chain seq x y z
N MET A 1 -11.70 21.33 17.89
CA MET A 1 -10.46 21.03 17.13
C MET A 1 -10.82 19.98 16.07
N SER A 2 -10.82 20.37 14.79
CA SER A 2 -11.31 19.50 13.71
C SER A 2 -10.29 18.40 13.43
N SER A 3 -10.59 17.18 13.86
CA SER A 3 -9.83 15.99 13.47
C SER A 3 -10.10 15.71 12.00
N THR A 4 -9.23 16.18 11.10
CA THR A 4 -9.19 15.62 9.76
C THR A 4 -8.79 14.16 9.91
N ALA A 5 -9.73 13.23 9.80
CA ALA A 5 -9.44 11.82 9.78
C ALA A 5 -8.36 11.55 8.72
N SER A 6 -7.14 11.27 9.18
CA SER A 6 -5.98 11.08 8.30
C SER A 6 -6.09 9.70 7.68
N THR A 7 -6.33 9.65 6.36
CA THR A 7 -6.27 8.40 5.61
C THR A 7 -4.83 8.16 5.17
N THR A 8 -4.29 6.99 5.49
CA THR A 8 -2.96 6.57 5.04
C THR A 8 -3.07 5.41 4.06
N PHE A 9 -2.01 5.18 3.29
CA PHE A 9 -1.99 4.16 2.24
C PHE A 9 -0.75 3.29 2.37
N ALA A 10 -0.91 2.01 2.07
CA ALA A 10 0.21 1.07 2.02
C ALA A 10 -0.02 0.02 0.94
N LEU A 11 1.08 -0.39 0.31
CA LEU A 11 1.13 -1.55 -0.55
C LEU A 11 1.67 -2.73 0.25
N LEU A 12 1.08 -3.91 0.07
CA LEU A 12 1.55 -5.17 0.63
C LEU A 12 1.77 -6.15 -0.52
N ARG A 13 3.00 -6.60 -0.74
CA ARG A 13 3.28 -7.57 -1.80
C ARG A 13 2.57 -8.88 -1.48
N ILE A 14 1.91 -9.48 -2.47
CA ILE A 14 1.24 -10.78 -2.28
C ILE A 14 2.29 -11.82 -1.90
N GLY A 15 2.06 -12.49 -0.77
CA GLY A 15 3.00 -13.44 -0.21
C GLY A 15 2.84 -14.85 -0.78
N SER A 16 3.94 -15.60 -0.75
CA SER A 16 3.98 -17.05 -0.87
C SER A 16 4.80 -17.57 0.31
N VAL A 17 4.28 -18.56 1.03
CA VAL A 17 4.90 -19.05 2.27
C VAL A 17 5.00 -20.56 2.27
N THR A 18 6.17 -21.06 2.64
CA THR A 18 6.40 -22.49 2.92
C THR A 18 7.54 -22.63 3.92
N HIS A 19 7.51 -23.68 4.75
CA HIS A 19 8.57 -23.96 5.74
C HIS A 19 8.97 -22.74 6.60
N SER A 20 7.99 -21.92 7.01
CA SER A 20 8.19 -20.67 7.78
C SER A 20 8.95 -19.56 7.04
N ILE A 21 9.12 -19.66 5.72
CA ILE A 21 9.80 -18.67 4.89
C ILE A 21 8.81 -18.02 3.94
N ASN A 22 8.73 -16.68 4.01
CA ASN A 22 8.00 -15.85 3.06
C ASN A 22 8.92 -14.69 2.62
N SER A 23 9.67 -14.92 1.54
CA SER A 23 10.56 -13.91 0.95
C SER A 23 9.79 -12.89 0.09
N ASP A 24 8.52 -13.18 -0.22
CA ASP A 24 7.71 -12.38 -1.11
C ASP A 24 7.07 -11.18 -0.42
N GLN A 25 6.55 -11.37 0.80
CA GLN A 25 5.78 -10.36 1.51
C GLN A 25 6.65 -9.20 2.00
N ARG A 26 6.25 -7.98 1.65
CA ARG A 26 6.81 -6.73 2.16
C ARG A 26 5.76 -5.64 2.18
N ARG A 27 5.81 -4.76 3.17
CA ARG A 27 4.94 -3.57 3.27
C ARG A 27 5.70 -2.34 2.80
N VAL A 28 5.13 -1.63 1.83
CA VAL A 28 5.66 -0.38 1.29
C VAL A 28 4.66 0.74 1.63
N PRO A 29 4.94 1.61 2.62
CA PRO A 29 4.11 2.78 2.87
C PRO A 29 4.23 3.76 1.69
N VAL A 30 3.12 4.40 1.33
CA VAL A 30 3.09 5.35 0.20
C VAL A 30 2.44 6.65 0.63
N THR A 31 2.97 7.76 0.11
CA THR A 31 2.39 9.08 0.32
C THR A 31 1.27 9.31 -0.68
N ALA A 32 0.20 9.97 -0.24
CA ALA A 32 -0.91 10.33 -1.11
C ALA A 32 -1.31 11.80 -0.91
N THR A 33 -1.77 12.43 -1.99
CA THR A 33 -2.41 13.75 -1.96
C THR A 33 -3.90 13.58 -2.26
N ARG A 34 -4.73 14.46 -1.71
CA ARG A 34 -6.20 14.40 -1.84
C ARG A 34 -6.72 15.58 -2.63
N SER A 35 -7.64 15.33 -3.56
CA SER A 35 -8.44 16.34 -4.24
C SER A 35 -9.92 15.92 -4.22
N GLY A 36 -10.72 16.57 -3.38
CA GLY A 36 -12.11 16.18 -3.13
C GLY A 36 -12.21 14.76 -2.55
N THR A 37 -12.76 13.82 -3.33
CA THR A 37 -12.85 12.38 -2.99
C THR A 37 -11.77 11.53 -3.67
N ARG A 38 -10.93 12.13 -4.53
CA ARG A 38 -9.86 11.44 -5.25
C ARG A 38 -8.55 11.50 -4.46
N TRP A 39 -7.85 10.37 -4.45
CA TRP A 39 -6.53 10.23 -3.88
C TRP A 39 -5.52 9.90 -4.97
N THR A 40 -4.42 10.65 -5.01
CA THR A 40 -3.30 10.41 -5.90
C THR A 40 -2.14 9.87 -5.08
N ILE A 41 -1.75 8.62 -5.35
CA ILE A 41 -0.69 7.91 -4.63
C ILE A 41 0.62 8.06 -5.39
N ARG A 42 1.69 8.45 -4.70
CA ARG A 42 3.05 8.50 -5.26
C ARG A 42 3.80 7.21 -4.91
N LEU A 43 4.18 6.47 -5.94
CA LEU A 43 4.98 5.26 -5.81
C LEU A 43 6.47 5.61 -5.62
N PRO A 44 7.21 4.87 -4.77
CA PRO A 44 8.67 4.92 -4.77
C PRO A 44 9.23 4.56 -6.15
N ASN A 45 10.31 5.23 -6.55
CA ASN A 45 11.00 5.00 -7.82
C ASN A 45 12.15 3.98 -7.73
N ASP A 46 12.46 3.50 -6.53
CA ASP A 46 13.49 2.49 -6.29
C ASP A 46 12.89 1.07 -6.40
N SER A 47 13.38 0.29 -7.35
CA SER A 47 12.93 -1.09 -7.60
C SER A 47 13.38 -2.09 -6.54
N GLY A 48 14.37 -1.76 -5.69
CA GLY A 48 14.73 -2.53 -4.50
C GLY A 48 13.70 -2.36 -3.37
N ILE A 49 13.04 -1.20 -3.30
CA ILE A 49 11.94 -0.93 -2.37
C ILE A 49 10.63 -1.48 -2.94
N LEU A 50 10.26 -1.06 -4.16
CA LEU A 50 9.02 -1.44 -4.83
C LEU A 50 9.31 -2.48 -5.92
N ILE A 51 9.62 -3.71 -5.49
CA ILE A 51 9.92 -4.83 -6.40
C ILE A 51 8.74 -5.09 -7.34
N PRO A 52 8.96 -5.30 -8.65
CA PRO A 52 7.91 -5.69 -9.60
C PRO A 52 7.08 -6.90 -9.14
N GLY A 53 5.80 -6.91 -9.48
CA GLY A 53 4.87 -7.98 -9.11
C GLY A 53 3.52 -7.48 -8.63
N SER A 54 2.74 -8.39 -8.04
CA SER A 54 1.38 -8.10 -7.58
C SER A 54 1.38 -7.65 -6.11
N TYR A 55 0.63 -6.58 -5.84
CA TYR A 55 0.45 -6.00 -4.51
C TYR A 55 -1.02 -5.80 -4.19
N TYR A 56 -1.35 -5.88 -2.91
CA TYR A 56 -2.56 -5.33 -2.34
C TYR A 56 -2.35 -3.87 -1.98
N LEU A 57 -3.23 -2.99 -2.46
CA LEU A 57 -3.33 -1.59 -2.03
C LEU A 57 -4.41 -1.46 -0.96
N PHE A 58 -4.02 -0.91 0.19
CA PHE A 58 -4.90 -0.59 1.30
C PHE A 58 -4.97 0.92 1.54
N ALA A 59 -6.18 1.39 1.86
CA ALA A 59 -6.40 2.66 2.55
C ALA A 59 -6.73 2.36 4.02
N LEU A 60 -6.11 3.07 4.95
CA LEU A 60 -6.38 2.96 6.38
C LEU A 60 -7.03 4.26 6.85
N ASN A 61 -8.16 4.17 7.57
CA ASN A 61 -8.78 5.34 8.17
C ASN A 61 -7.97 5.86 9.38
N GLY A 62 -8.41 6.96 10.00
CA GLY A 62 -7.72 7.55 11.16
C GLY A 62 -7.62 6.65 12.40
N ASN A 63 -8.42 5.57 12.46
CA ASN A 63 -8.38 4.57 13.51
C ASN A 63 -7.54 3.34 13.12
N GLY A 64 -6.89 3.36 11.95
CA GLY A 64 -6.09 2.26 11.43
C GLY A 64 -6.91 1.12 10.79
N THR A 65 -8.23 1.25 10.66
CA THR A 65 -9.06 0.22 9.99
C THR A 65 -8.76 0.21 8.49
N PRO A 66 -8.31 -0.92 7.91
CA PRO A 66 -8.01 -1.03 6.50
C PRO A 66 -9.28 -1.24 5.66
N SER A 67 -9.24 -0.80 4.41
CA SER A 67 -10.21 -1.18 3.38
C SER A 67 -10.05 -2.65 2.96
N ILE A 68 -11.02 -3.18 2.21
CA ILE A 68 -10.75 -4.33 1.33
C ILE A 68 -9.69 -3.91 0.32
N ALA A 69 -8.71 -4.77 0.06
CA ALA A 69 -7.62 -4.47 -0.85
C ALA A 69 -8.07 -4.33 -2.30
N ARG A 70 -7.35 -3.51 -3.06
CA ARG A 70 -7.34 -3.58 -4.53
C ARG A 70 -6.03 -4.21 -4.99
N THR A 71 -6.11 -5.17 -5.90
CA THR A 71 -4.92 -5.78 -6.50
C THR A 71 -4.37 -4.86 -7.59
N ILE A 72 -3.07 -4.55 -7.51
CA ILE A 72 -2.35 -3.82 -8.54
C ILE A 72 -1.10 -4.60 -8.94
N ARG A 73 -0.63 -4.40 -10.17
CA ARG A 73 0.61 -5.01 -10.67
C ARG A 73 1.62 -3.92 -10.98
N ILE A 74 2.74 -3.93 -10.25
CA ILE A 74 3.90 -3.08 -10.52
C ILE A 74 4.70 -3.73 -11.65
N LYS A 75 5.05 -2.93 -12.65
CA LYS A 75 5.89 -3.30 -13.79
C LYS A 75 7.20 -2.51 -13.72
N LEU A 76 8.23 -3.04 -14.36
CA LEU A 76 9.46 -2.28 -14.66
C LEU A 76 9.19 -1.23 -15.73
#